data_AF-A0A5B9EC10-F1
#
_entry.id   AF-A0A5B9EC10-F1
#
_cell.length_a   1.000
_cell.length_b   1.000
_cell.length_c   1.000
_cell.angle_alpha   90.00
_cell.angle_beta   90.00
_cell.angle_gamma   90.00
#
_symmetry.space_group_name_H-M   'P 1'
#
loop_
_entity.id
_entity.type
_entity.pdbx_description
1 polymer ?
#
loop_
_entity_poly.entity_id
_entity_poly.type
_entity_poly.pdbx_seq_one_letter_code
_entity_poly.pdbx_strand_id
1 'polypeptide(L)'
;MKRLLAYTLLFCPVLVAQTKLATPASATATSPSKFEIADVHSSSTQRGFGQSFGGLVNNGFYINRDATMLNLIEQAYGVAEDTIAGGPGWVGADMFDVIAKVPAGTTKADADLMLRGLLAERFGLVVRNEDRPVPRYVMTIGSGSKLKPAANESATPGCKAQPQPPSPTPTDLASQPNIKVTCTNLTAAAIAENLHMMASGYLDHNVIDATKLEGSYDFDLEWTSRGALDAKGHDGISIFDAVSKQLGLKLTKQDIPQQSLAIISVNRKPTSNASGIATALALPPARFEVATIKLANPDAKPFNGILYQGGSTIHAGGTLSFLLALSLQITPNVAADTIIGLPKSATTRVWDIVGKMPTTGEGAVNTVNGQLRPPPLSVALEMMRGVLMDQFEMKTHVETREVPVYLLSAIGKSKLTKADESQRVGCRPNPNAPKPPGVVMMVECKNTSMGELAQLLQQQANAYLDHPVIDDTGLEGGWDFLVGWTSKAQLEAPLPPTANGEPSVGNGISVFDAVEKELGLKLVKGKRTIPVTVVDHVDETPVQ
;
A
#
# COMPACT_ATOMS: atom_id res chain seq x y z
N MET A 1 7.89 -72.86 64.41
CA MET A 1 7.58 -73.66 63.20
C MET A 1 6.09 -73.55 62.92
N LYS A 2 5.73 -73.44 61.64
CA LYS A 2 4.49 -72.84 61.11
C LYS A 2 3.23 -73.69 61.30
N ARG A 3 2.10 -73.03 61.59
CA ARG A 3 0.72 -73.56 61.58
C ARG A 3 0.15 -73.54 60.15
N LEU A 4 -0.60 -74.57 59.77
CA LEU A 4 -1.55 -74.53 58.65
C LEU A 4 -2.87 -75.15 59.10
N LEU A 5 -3.97 -74.41 58.94
CA LEU A 5 -5.33 -74.94 58.95
C LEU A 5 -6.00 -74.46 57.67
N ALA A 6 -6.50 -75.42 56.88
CA ALA A 6 -7.26 -75.18 55.66
C ALA A 6 -8.73 -74.88 56.03
N TYR A 7 -9.30 -73.86 55.40
CA TYR A 7 -10.73 -73.54 55.47
C TYR A 7 -11.28 -73.46 54.04
N THR A 8 -12.26 -74.31 53.77
CA THR A 8 -13.02 -74.37 52.52
C THR A 8 -14.13 -73.32 52.57
N LEU A 9 -14.18 -72.39 51.61
CA LEU A 9 -15.21 -71.36 51.51
C LEU A 9 -16.15 -71.63 50.31
N LEU A 10 -17.45 -71.66 50.60
CA LEU A 10 -18.54 -71.68 49.62
C LEU A 10 -18.56 -70.38 48.79
N PHE A 11 -18.73 -70.52 47.47
CA PHE A 11 -18.92 -69.42 46.53
C PHE A 11 -20.41 -69.05 46.39
N CYS A 12 -20.72 -67.77 46.58
CA CYS A 12 -22.01 -67.15 46.30
C CYS A 12 -21.86 -66.30 45.02
N PRO A 13 -22.68 -66.46 43.96
CA PRO A 13 -22.51 -65.69 42.74
C PRO A 13 -23.16 -64.31 42.88
N VAL A 14 -22.35 -63.26 42.74
CA VAL A 14 -22.81 -61.86 42.64
C VAL A 14 -23.16 -61.57 41.19
N LEU A 15 -24.38 -61.05 40.97
CA LEU A 15 -24.88 -60.58 39.68
C LEU A 15 -24.21 -59.23 39.33
N VAL A 16 -23.42 -59.18 38.25
CA VAL A 16 -22.79 -57.93 37.76
C VAL A 16 -23.72 -57.27 36.74
N ALA A 17 -24.20 -56.06 37.05
CA ALA A 17 -24.91 -55.20 36.10
C ALA A 17 -23.92 -54.59 35.10
N GLN A 18 -24.10 -54.86 33.80
CA GLN A 18 -23.30 -54.27 32.73
C GLN A 18 -23.78 -52.84 32.43
N THR A 19 -22.97 -51.84 32.76
CA THR A 19 -23.10 -50.48 32.23
C THR A 19 -22.63 -50.46 30.78
N LYS A 20 -23.54 -50.15 29.84
CA LYS A 20 -23.18 -49.91 28.44
C LYS A 20 -22.39 -48.61 28.35
N LEU A 21 -21.10 -48.70 28.03
CA LEU A 21 -20.27 -47.58 27.62
C LEU A 21 -20.85 -46.97 26.34
N ALA A 22 -21.24 -45.69 26.41
CA ALA A 22 -21.60 -44.91 25.23
C ALA A 22 -20.35 -44.71 24.37
N THR A 23 -20.44 -45.14 23.11
CA THR A 23 -19.43 -44.92 22.08
C THR A 23 -19.33 -43.41 21.82
N PRO A 24 -18.14 -42.78 21.82
CA PRO A 24 -18.04 -41.39 21.43
C PRO A 24 -18.46 -41.28 19.96
N ALA A 25 -19.42 -40.40 19.69
CA ALA A 25 -19.80 -40.03 18.34
C ALA A 25 -18.54 -39.58 17.59
N SER A 26 -18.22 -40.24 16.48
CA SER A 26 -17.25 -39.71 15.54
C SER A 26 -17.74 -38.34 15.11
N ALA A 27 -17.06 -37.30 15.59
CA ALA A 27 -17.16 -35.99 14.97
C ALA A 27 -16.84 -36.19 13.49
N THR A 28 -17.82 -35.95 12.62
CA THR A 28 -17.58 -35.77 11.19
C THR A 28 -16.46 -34.74 11.07
N ALA A 29 -15.29 -35.18 10.61
CA ALA A 29 -14.24 -34.27 10.18
C ALA A 29 -14.86 -33.41 9.08
N THR A 30 -15.23 -32.17 9.42
CA THR A 30 -15.59 -31.15 8.44
C THR A 30 -14.46 -31.13 7.42
N SER A 31 -14.74 -31.52 6.17
CA SER A 31 -13.75 -31.41 5.09
C SER A 31 -13.17 -30.00 5.15
N PRO A 32 -11.84 -29.82 5.08
CA PRO A 32 -11.27 -28.49 5.17
C PRO A 32 -11.94 -27.62 4.10
N SER A 33 -12.51 -26.49 4.52
CA SER A 33 -13.06 -25.48 3.61
C SER A 33 -11.95 -25.17 2.59
N LYS A 34 -12.09 -25.67 1.38
CA LYS A 34 -11.18 -25.45 0.25
C LYS A 34 -11.91 -24.73 -0.86
N PHE A 35 -11.19 -23.94 -1.64
CA PHE A 35 -11.68 -23.47 -2.92
C PHE A 35 -11.98 -24.66 -3.85
N GLU A 36 -13.01 -24.54 -4.69
CA GLU A 36 -13.34 -25.58 -5.68
C GLU A 36 -12.21 -25.71 -6.71
N ILE A 37 -11.71 -24.57 -7.17
CA ILE A 37 -10.53 -24.39 -8.02
C ILE A 37 -9.90 -23.04 -7.69
N ALA A 38 -8.58 -22.92 -7.84
CA ALA A 38 -7.85 -21.67 -7.59
C ALA A 38 -6.69 -21.50 -8.57
N ASP A 39 -6.67 -20.34 -9.21
CA ASP A 39 -5.54 -19.80 -9.94
C ASP A 39 -4.67 -18.96 -9.00
N VAL A 40 -3.38 -19.27 -8.95
CA VAL A 40 -2.39 -18.52 -8.17
C VAL A 40 -1.17 -18.27 -9.04
N HIS A 41 -0.85 -17.01 -9.25
CA HIS A 41 0.33 -16.59 -10.02
C HIS A 41 0.92 -15.29 -9.49
N SER A 42 2.17 -15.00 -9.86
CA SER A 42 2.76 -13.68 -9.60
C SER A 42 1.99 -12.60 -10.37
N SER A 43 1.80 -11.44 -9.75
CA SER A 43 1.25 -10.28 -10.42
C SER A 43 2.31 -9.64 -11.32
N SER A 44 1.90 -9.16 -12.49
CA SER A 44 2.73 -8.39 -13.40
C SER A 44 2.66 -6.87 -13.14
N THR A 45 1.84 -6.43 -12.19
CA THR A 45 1.68 -5.01 -11.87
C THR A 45 2.95 -4.46 -11.25
N GLN A 46 3.40 -3.31 -11.75
CA GLN A 46 4.53 -2.61 -11.17
C GLN A 46 4.19 -2.17 -9.75
N ARG A 47 5.16 -2.26 -8.83
CA ARG A 47 4.95 -1.99 -7.39
C ARG A 47 4.28 -0.64 -7.07
N GLY A 48 4.55 0.38 -7.88
CA GLY A 48 3.94 1.72 -7.70
C GLY A 48 2.46 1.81 -8.05
N PHE A 49 1.94 0.82 -8.79
CA PHE A 49 0.52 0.69 -9.14
C PHE A 49 -0.18 -0.42 -8.35
N GLY A 50 0.57 -1.27 -7.65
CA GLY A 50 0.04 -2.28 -6.75
C GLY A 50 -0.67 -1.62 -5.56
N GLN A 51 -1.86 -2.10 -5.23
CA GLN A 51 -2.67 -1.56 -4.14
C GLN A 51 -3.18 -2.66 -3.18
N SER A 52 -2.66 -3.89 -3.30
CA SER A 52 -3.04 -5.06 -2.48
C SER A 52 -4.55 -5.13 -2.25
N PHE A 53 -5.28 -5.59 -3.24
CA PHE A 53 -6.73 -5.70 -3.17
C PHE A 53 -7.18 -7.12 -3.07
N GLY A 54 -8.17 -7.37 -2.22
CA GLY A 54 -8.85 -8.64 -2.26
C GLY A 54 -9.47 -8.99 -0.93
N GLY A 55 -9.56 -10.29 -0.68
CA GLY A 55 -10.45 -10.82 0.33
C GLY A 55 -11.91 -10.69 -0.09
N LEU A 56 -12.18 -10.42 -1.37
CA LEU A 56 -13.54 -10.23 -1.85
C LEU A 56 -14.16 -11.58 -2.16
N VAL A 57 -15.29 -11.87 -1.55
CA VAL A 57 -16.18 -12.95 -1.98
C VAL A 57 -17.33 -12.31 -2.76
N ASN A 58 -17.37 -12.51 -4.07
CA ASN A 58 -18.41 -11.97 -4.93
C ASN A 58 -18.76 -12.94 -6.06
N ASN A 59 -20.06 -13.12 -6.32
CA ASN A 59 -20.59 -13.94 -7.42
C ASN A 59 -19.98 -15.35 -7.53
N GLY A 60 -19.69 -16.00 -6.40
CA GLY A 60 -19.10 -17.34 -6.38
C GLY A 60 -17.58 -17.37 -6.59
N PHE A 61 -16.91 -16.21 -6.56
CA PHE A 61 -15.46 -16.10 -6.64
C PHE A 61 -14.87 -15.45 -5.39
N TYR A 62 -13.65 -15.85 -5.07
CA TYR A 62 -12.72 -15.18 -4.19
C TYR A 62 -11.61 -14.54 -5.02
N ILE A 63 -11.34 -13.26 -4.80
CA ILE A 63 -10.38 -12.50 -5.62
C ILE A 63 -9.39 -11.75 -4.73
N ASN A 64 -8.11 -11.92 -5.02
CA ASN A 64 -7.00 -11.03 -4.66
C ASN A 64 -6.22 -10.64 -5.91
N ARG A 65 -5.85 -9.36 -5.99
CA ARG A 65 -5.02 -8.75 -7.02
C ARG A 65 -3.90 -7.98 -6.34
N ASP A 66 -2.69 -8.11 -6.89
CA ASP A 66 -1.53 -7.32 -6.48
C ASP A 66 -1.20 -7.46 -4.97
N ALA A 67 -1.50 -8.62 -4.37
CA ALA A 67 -1.37 -8.81 -2.93
C ALA A 67 0.00 -9.39 -2.58
N THR A 68 0.70 -8.76 -1.63
CA THR A 68 1.93 -9.37 -1.09
C THR A 68 1.61 -10.63 -0.28
N MET A 69 2.59 -11.50 -0.07
CA MET A 69 2.41 -12.66 0.81
C MET A 69 2.01 -12.25 2.23
N LEU A 70 2.54 -11.13 2.74
CA LEU A 70 2.09 -10.55 4.00
C LEU A 70 0.60 -10.19 3.99
N ASN A 71 0.09 -9.53 2.95
CA ASN A 71 -1.32 -9.18 2.86
C ASN A 71 -2.21 -10.43 2.75
N LEU A 72 -1.77 -11.46 2.02
CA LEU A 72 -2.48 -12.73 1.96
C LEU A 72 -2.54 -13.43 3.34
N ILE A 73 -1.46 -13.38 4.13
CA ILE A 73 -1.43 -13.92 5.50
C ILE A 73 -2.33 -13.10 6.43
N GLU A 74 -2.25 -11.77 6.39
CA GLU A 74 -3.12 -10.86 7.16
C GLU A 74 -4.60 -11.18 6.91
N GLN A 75 -5.00 -11.29 5.64
CA GLN A 75 -6.37 -11.63 5.28
C GLN A 75 -6.76 -13.04 5.76
N ALA A 76 -5.91 -14.04 5.49
CA ALA A 76 -6.18 -15.41 5.87
C ALA A 76 -6.35 -15.55 7.39
N TYR A 77 -5.46 -14.93 8.17
CA TYR A 77 -5.39 -15.14 9.62
C TYR A 77 -6.11 -14.09 10.46
N GLY A 78 -6.50 -12.95 9.89
CA GLY A 78 -7.14 -11.86 10.61
C GLY A 78 -6.21 -11.13 11.58
N VAL A 79 -4.94 -10.98 11.20
CA VAL A 79 -3.91 -10.27 11.98
C VAL A 79 -3.40 -9.07 11.21
N ALA A 80 -2.95 -8.01 11.90
CA ALA A 80 -2.33 -6.87 11.22
C ALA A 80 -0.97 -7.26 10.63
N GLU A 81 -0.64 -6.72 9.46
CA GLU A 81 0.63 -7.00 8.77
C GLU A 81 1.86 -6.83 9.69
N ASP A 82 1.87 -5.79 10.51
CA ASP A 82 2.99 -5.45 11.40
C ASP A 82 3.16 -6.41 12.59
N THR A 83 2.17 -7.27 12.88
CA THR A 83 2.28 -8.35 13.87
C THR A 83 2.77 -9.66 13.25
N ILE A 84 3.02 -9.71 11.94
CA ILE A 84 3.61 -10.87 11.28
C ILE A 84 5.15 -10.78 11.39
N ALA A 85 5.79 -11.86 11.83
CA ALA A 85 7.22 -11.95 12.12
C ALA A 85 7.94 -12.94 11.20
N GLY A 86 9.27 -12.79 11.11
CA GLY A 86 10.11 -13.72 10.36
C GLY A 86 9.82 -13.74 8.87
N GLY A 87 10.08 -14.89 8.23
CA GLY A 87 9.95 -15.07 6.79
C GLY A 87 11.05 -14.36 5.98
N PRO A 88 11.33 -14.82 4.75
CA PRO A 88 12.33 -14.18 3.90
C PRO A 88 11.86 -12.80 3.43
N GLY A 89 12.78 -11.90 3.09
CA GLY A 89 12.45 -10.50 2.77
C GLY A 89 11.38 -10.29 1.69
N TRP A 90 11.31 -11.18 0.69
CA TRP A 90 10.39 -11.07 -0.46
C TRP A 90 8.90 -11.11 -0.09
N VAL A 91 8.54 -11.65 1.09
CA VAL A 91 7.12 -11.81 1.46
C VAL A 91 6.38 -10.48 1.65
N GLY A 92 7.10 -9.35 1.80
CA GLY A 92 6.52 -7.99 1.77
C GLY A 92 6.73 -7.24 0.45
N ALA A 93 7.19 -7.90 -0.61
CA ALA A 93 7.55 -7.26 -1.87
C ALA A 93 6.91 -7.91 -3.09
N ASP A 94 7.05 -9.23 -3.22
CA ASP A 94 6.48 -9.94 -4.35
C ASP A 94 4.96 -9.95 -4.21
N MET A 95 4.27 -9.55 -5.28
CA MET A 95 2.81 -9.50 -5.35
C MET A 95 2.28 -10.71 -6.13
N PHE A 96 1.12 -11.20 -5.71
CA PHE A 96 0.44 -12.36 -6.28
C PHE A 96 -1.03 -12.03 -6.53
N ASP A 97 -1.56 -12.67 -7.56
CA ASP A 97 -2.99 -12.70 -7.82
C ASP A 97 -3.52 -14.07 -7.40
N VAL A 98 -4.69 -14.06 -6.77
CA VAL A 98 -5.44 -15.27 -6.39
C VAL A 98 -6.86 -15.11 -6.88
N ILE A 99 -7.25 -15.89 -7.88
CA ILE A 99 -8.63 -15.99 -8.35
C ILE A 99 -9.09 -17.40 -8.03
N ALA A 100 -10.19 -17.54 -7.29
CA ALA A 100 -10.66 -18.86 -6.89
C ALA A 100 -12.17 -18.94 -6.91
N LYS A 101 -12.71 -20.14 -7.18
CA LYS A 101 -14.14 -20.39 -7.09
C LYS A 101 -14.50 -20.86 -5.69
N VAL A 102 -15.54 -20.26 -5.12
CA VAL A 102 -16.05 -20.59 -3.79
C VAL A 102 -17.40 -21.30 -3.88
N PRO A 103 -17.72 -22.22 -2.95
CA PRO A 103 -19.06 -22.75 -2.78
C PRO A 103 -20.12 -21.67 -2.58
N ALA A 104 -21.36 -21.94 -2.99
CA ALA A 104 -22.47 -21.03 -2.76
C ALA A 104 -22.68 -20.76 -1.26
N GLY A 105 -22.91 -19.49 -0.89
CA GLY A 105 -23.10 -19.07 0.50
C GLY A 105 -21.82 -18.92 1.32
N THR A 106 -20.64 -19.10 0.71
CA THR A 106 -19.34 -18.88 1.37
C THR A 106 -19.27 -17.47 1.97
N THR A 107 -19.04 -17.39 3.27
CA THR A 107 -18.82 -16.13 3.96
C THR A 107 -17.36 -15.67 3.80
N LYS A 108 -17.07 -14.41 4.13
CA LYS A 108 -15.67 -13.93 4.19
C LYS A 108 -14.81 -14.77 5.13
N ALA A 109 -15.35 -15.12 6.30
CA ALA A 109 -14.62 -15.94 7.28
C ALA A 109 -14.32 -17.35 6.73
N ASP A 110 -15.26 -17.95 6.00
CA ASP A 110 -15.02 -19.24 5.32
C ASP A 110 -13.94 -19.11 4.25
N ALA A 111 -13.98 -18.04 3.45
CA ALA A 111 -12.98 -17.78 2.42
C ALA A 111 -11.58 -17.52 3.00
N ASP A 112 -11.49 -16.90 4.18
CA ASP A 112 -10.22 -16.71 4.88
C ASP A 112 -9.62 -18.05 5.33
N LEU A 113 -10.47 -18.98 5.80
CA LEU A 113 -10.04 -20.36 6.10
C LEU A 113 -9.62 -21.11 4.82
N MET A 114 -10.34 -20.94 3.71
CA MET A 114 -9.94 -21.49 2.41
C MET A 114 -8.59 -20.93 1.95
N LEU A 115 -8.36 -19.63 2.15
CA LEU A 115 -7.08 -18.99 1.83
C LEU A 115 -5.94 -19.54 2.68
N ARG A 116 -6.14 -19.77 4.00
CA ARG A 116 -5.14 -20.44 4.84
C ARG A 116 -4.72 -21.78 4.25
N GLY A 117 -5.70 -22.60 3.85
CA GLY A 117 -5.46 -23.90 3.21
C GLY A 117 -4.71 -23.77 1.89
N LEU A 118 -5.10 -22.81 1.05
CA LEU A 118 -4.46 -22.53 -0.23
C LEU A 118 -3.00 -22.09 -0.05
N LEU A 119 -2.71 -21.18 0.90
CA LEU A 119 -1.34 -20.73 1.16
C LEU A 119 -0.45 -21.86 1.68
N ALA A 120 -0.99 -22.72 2.56
CA ALA A 120 -0.27 -23.91 3.02
C ALA A 120 0.02 -24.89 1.87
N GLU A 121 -0.96 -25.15 1.00
CA GLU A 121 -0.83 -26.12 -0.11
C GLU A 121 0.06 -25.61 -1.24
N ARG A 122 -0.13 -24.35 -1.65
CA ARG A 122 0.50 -23.78 -2.85
C ARG A 122 1.86 -23.17 -2.56
N PHE A 123 2.03 -22.56 -1.39
CA PHE A 123 3.29 -21.92 -1.00
C PHE A 123 4.03 -22.68 0.10
N GLY A 124 3.51 -23.78 0.64
CA GLY A 124 4.16 -24.46 1.78
C GLY A 124 4.23 -23.56 3.02
N LEU A 125 3.27 -22.64 3.17
CA LEU A 125 3.22 -21.71 4.29
C LEU A 125 3.05 -22.47 5.61
N VAL A 126 3.99 -22.28 6.52
CA VAL A 126 3.91 -22.72 7.92
C VAL A 126 4.06 -21.51 8.81
N VAL A 127 3.07 -21.30 9.68
CA VAL A 127 3.08 -20.22 10.67
C VAL A 127 2.87 -20.76 12.07
N ARG A 128 3.31 -19.99 13.07
CA ARG A 128 3.09 -20.29 14.48
C ARG A 128 2.66 -19.02 15.22
N ASN A 129 1.68 -19.15 16.11
CA ASN A 129 1.34 -18.08 17.04
C ASN A 129 2.49 -17.88 18.04
N GLU A 130 2.80 -16.62 18.31
CA GLU A 130 3.72 -16.25 19.38
C GLU A 130 3.34 -14.88 19.94
N ASP A 131 3.56 -14.68 21.22
CA ASP A 131 3.48 -13.34 21.80
C ASP A 131 4.82 -12.65 21.55
N ARG A 132 4.77 -11.46 20.96
CA ARG A 132 5.97 -10.66 20.78
C ARG A 132 5.75 -9.21 21.18
N PRO A 133 6.79 -8.51 21.66
CA PRO A 133 6.75 -7.07 21.80
C PRO A 133 6.58 -6.43 20.41
N VAL A 134 5.51 -5.65 20.23
CA VAL A 134 5.29 -4.84 19.04
C VAL A 134 5.27 -3.36 19.43
N PRO A 135 6.06 -2.49 18.77
CA PRO A 135 6.04 -1.06 19.05
C PRO A 135 4.68 -0.46 18.70
N ARG A 136 4.12 0.26 19.67
CA ARG A 136 2.83 0.97 19.58
C ARG A 136 2.96 2.32 20.25
N TYR A 137 2.15 3.28 19.83
CA TYR A 137 1.93 4.48 20.63
C TYR A 137 0.81 4.20 21.63
N VAL A 138 1.06 4.45 22.91
CA VAL A 138 0.06 4.28 23.97
C VAL A 138 -0.47 5.65 24.34
N MET A 139 -1.78 5.82 24.20
CA MET A 139 -2.51 7.01 24.61
C MET A 139 -3.03 6.85 26.04
N THR A 140 -2.53 7.68 26.95
CA THR A 140 -2.96 7.70 28.36
C THR A 140 -3.46 9.09 28.76
N ILE A 141 -4.11 9.20 29.91
CA ILE A 141 -4.38 10.51 30.50
C ILE A 141 -3.06 11.14 30.94
N GLY A 142 -2.80 12.37 30.49
CA GLY A 142 -1.62 13.15 30.83
C GLY A 142 -1.87 14.04 32.04
N SER A 143 -1.93 15.36 31.83
CA SER A 143 -2.19 16.36 32.87
C SER A 143 -3.67 16.45 33.31
N GLY A 144 -4.51 15.52 32.83
CA GLY A 144 -5.97 15.50 33.00
C GLY A 144 -6.67 15.69 31.65
N SER A 145 -7.79 15.00 31.41
CA SER A 145 -8.50 15.11 30.13
C SER A 145 -9.09 16.51 29.94
N LYS A 146 -8.79 17.15 28.80
CA LYS A 146 -9.41 18.41 28.35
C LYS A 146 -10.47 18.18 27.28
N LEU A 147 -10.80 16.92 26.99
CA LEU A 147 -11.83 16.56 26.04
C LEU A 147 -13.20 17.01 26.55
N LYS A 148 -14.05 17.51 25.65
CA LYS A 148 -15.41 17.89 25.98
C LYS A 148 -16.34 16.72 25.65
N PRO A 149 -17.30 16.36 26.50
CA PRO A 149 -18.34 15.40 26.14
C PRO A 149 -19.02 15.82 24.83
N ALA A 150 -19.34 14.85 23.98
CA ALA A 150 -19.95 15.10 22.68
C ALA A 150 -21.27 15.85 22.86
N ALA A 151 -21.43 16.97 22.16
CA ALA A 151 -22.65 17.78 22.25
C ALA A 151 -23.85 17.09 21.59
N ASN A 152 -23.59 16.19 20.63
CA ASN A 152 -24.60 15.39 19.96
C ASN A 152 -24.07 13.97 19.70
N GLU A 153 -24.47 13.01 20.53
CA GLU A 153 -24.10 11.60 20.40
C GLU A 153 -24.65 10.92 19.13
N SER A 154 -25.60 11.56 18.44
CA SER A 154 -26.12 11.11 17.13
C SER A 154 -25.41 11.74 15.93
N ALA A 155 -24.45 12.66 16.16
CA ALA A 155 -23.67 13.24 15.07
C ALA A 155 -22.76 12.16 14.44
N THR A 156 -22.54 12.24 13.13
CA THR A 156 -21.61 11.34 12.43
C THR A 156 -20.21 11.47 13.04
N PRO A 157 -19.64 10.40 13.63
CA PRO A 157 -18.30 10.43 14.21
C PRO A 157 -17.23 10.76 13.18
N GLY A 158 -16.24 11.57 13.53
CA GLY A 158 -15.08 11.81 12.68
C GLY A 158 -14.39 13.15 12.90
N CYS A 159 -13.26 13.32 12.22
CA CYS A 159 -12.49 14.56 12.20
C CYS A 159 -12.56 15.21 10.81
N LYS A 160 -12.71 16.54 10.77
CA LYS A 160 -12.70 17.33 9.54
C LYS A 160 -11.58 18.36 9.60
N ALA A 161 -10.77 18.42 8.55
CA ALA A 161 -9.78 19.47 8.39
C ALA A 161 -10.48 20.83 8.28
N GLN A 162 -9.99 21.81 9.04
CA GLN A 162 -10.46 23.18 8.92
C GLN A 162 -9.87 23.83 7.66
N PRO A 163 -10.64 24.63 6.90
CA PRO A 163 -10.13 25.33 5.73
C PRO A 163 -8.93 26.21 6.10
N GLN A 164 -7.86 26.16 5.31
CA GLN A 164 -6.68 26.98 5.50
C GLN A 164 -6.47 27.90 4.30
N PRO A 165 -6.10 29.17 4.52
CA PRO A 165 -5.72 30.03 3.41
C PRO A 165 -4.53 29.41 2.66
N PRO A 166 -4.53 29.44 1.32
CA PRO A 166 -3.42 28.91 0.55
C PRO A 166 -2.13 29.64 0.92
N SER A 167 -1.06 28.88 1.19
CA SER A 167 0.26 29.46 1.45
C SER A 167 0.74 30.24 0.22
N PRO A 168 1.12 31.53 0.36
CA PRO A 168 1.59 32.34 -0.77
C PRO A 168 2.93 31.84 -1.33
N THR A 169 3.72 31.14 -0.51
CA THR A 169 5.01 30.56 -0.86
C THR A 169 5.09 29.10 -0.39
N PRO A 170 4.61 28.13 -1.20
CA PRO A 170 4.57 26.71 -0.81
C PRO A 170 5.93 26.10 -0.45
N THR A 171 7.02 26.68 -0.99
CA THR A 171 8.40 26.27 -0.78
C THR A 171 8.99 26.77 0.54
N ASP A 172 8.39 27.79 1.17
CA ASP A 172 8.81 28.27 2.48
C ASP A 172 8.10 27.47 3.58
N LEU A 173 8.82 26.47 4.10
CA LEU A 173 8.32 25.58 5.14
C LEU A 173 7.96 26.32 6.45
N ALA A 174 8.64 27.43 6.76
CA ALA A 174 8.40 28.16 8.01
C ALA A 174 7.05 28.89 8.00
N SER A 175 6.61 29.38 6.84
CA SER A 175 5.31 30.06 6.69
C SER A 175 4.13 29.13 6.43
N GLN A 176 4.34 27.81 6.34
CA GLN A 176 3.22 26.86 6.18
C GLN A 176 2.28 26.91 7.39
N PRO A 177 0.95 26.94 7.22
CA PRO A 177 0.03 26.90 8.35
C PRO A 177 0.13 25.57 9.12
N ASN A 178 -0.16 25.62 10.42
CA ASN A 178 -0.35 24.39 11.21
C ASN A 178 -1.61 23.68 10.72
N ILE A 179 -1.62 22.36 10.67
CA ILE A 179 -2.81 21.54 10.42
C ILE A 179 -3.80 21.75 11.56
N LYS A 180 -5.08 21.98 11.22
CA LYS A 180 -6.17 22.14 12.19
C LYS A 180 -7.31 21.20 11.83
N VAL A 181 -7.82 20.47 12.82
CA VAL A 181 -8.98 19.58 12.65
C VAL A 181 -9.99 19.83 13.76
N THR A 182 -11.27 19.68 13.40
CA THR A 182 -12.38 19.60 14.36
C THR A 182 -12.92 18.18 14.35
N CYS A 183 -12.91 17.54 15.51
CA CYS A 183 -13.34 16.18 15.72
C CYS A 183 -14.62 16.15 16.54
N THR A 184 -15.58 15.33 16.12
CA THR A 184 -16.90 15.23 16.73
C THR A 184 -17.28 13.79 17.02
N ASN A 185 -17.90 13.57 18.19
CA ASN A 185 -18.50 12.32 18.62
C ASN A 185 -17.56 11.11 18.55
N LEU A 186 -16.33 11.25 19.04
CA LEU A 186 -15.35 10.16 19.05
C LEU A 186 -15.18 9.55 20.44
N THR A 187 -15.24 8.21 20.52
CA THR A 187 -14.77 7.47 21.71
C THR A 187 -13.25 7.56 21.83
N ALA A 188 -12.69 7.27 23.00
CA ALA A 188 -11.23 7.29 23.19
C ALA A 188 -10.48 6.33 22.24
N ALA A 189 -11.04 5.15 21.97
CA ALA A 189 -10.51 4.24 20.94
C ALA A 189 -10.52 4.87 19.54
N ALA A 190 -11.62 5.51 19.14
CA ALA A 190 -11.71 6.19 17.84
C ALA A 190 -10.78 7.41 17.74
N ILE A 191 -10.49 8.11 18.86
CA ILE A 191 -9.49 9.17 18.91
C ILE A 191 -8.10 8.60 18.60
N ALA A 192 -7.73 7.46 19.18
CA ALA A 192 -6.45 6.80 18.92
C ALA A 192 -6.28 6.45 17.44
N GLU A 193 -7.30 5.84 16.83
CA GLU A 193 -7.30 5.50 15.40
C GLU A 193 -7.17 6.75 14.51
N ASN A 194 -7.94 7.80 14.79
CA ASN A 194 -7.91 9.04 14.01
C ASN A 194 -6.56 9.76 14.15
N LEU A 195 -5.94 9.77 15.33
CA LEU A 195 -4.62 10.38 15.54
C LEU A 195 -3.55 9.75 14.66
N HIS A 196 -3.50 8.41 14.59
CA HIS A 196 -2.57 7.70 13.72
C HIS A 196 -2.76 8.10 12.25
N MET A 197 -4.01 8.09 11.77
CA MET A 197 -4.34 8.43 10.38
C MET A 197 -3.98 9.88 10.03
N MET A 198 -4.34 10.85 10.87
CA MET A 198 -4.16 12.28 10.58
C MET A 198 -2.71 12.75 10.77
N ALA A 199 -1.96 12.14 11.68
CA ALA A 199 -0.59 12.53 12.02
C ALA A 199 0.44 11.44 11.68
N SER A 200 0.22 10.70 10.60
CA SER A 200 1.08 9.59 10.14
C SER A 200 2.55 9.99 9.92
N GLY A 201 2.82 11.26 9.61
CA GLY A 201 4.19 11.79 9.54
C GLY A 201 4.94 11.80 10.89
N TYR A 202 4.23 11.68 12.02
CA TYR A 202 4.80 11.54 13.36
C TYR A 202 4.59 10.14 13.95
N LEU A 203 3.41 9.56 13.71
CA LEU A 203 2.97 8.31 14.34
C LEU A 203 3.14 7.16 13.36
N ASP A 204 4.33 6.59 13.35
CA ASP A 204 4.72 5.48 12.46
C ASP A 204 4.15 4.11 12.85
N HIS A 205 3.39 4.03 13.95
CA HIS A 205 2.73 2.83 14.46
C HIS A 205 1.33 3.19 14.96
N ASN A 206 0.47 2.18 15.07
CA ASN A 206 -0.88 2.34 15.61
C ASN A 206 -0.86 2.90 17.04
N VAL A 207 -1.90 3.68 17.35
CA VAL A 207 -2.13 4.20 18.70
C VAL A 207 -3.13 3.29 19.41
N ILE A 208 -2.79 2.89 20.63
CA ILE A 208 -3.64 2.09 21.53
C ILE A 208 -4.22 3.02 22.60
N ASP A 209 -5.53 2.98 22.78
CA ASP A 209 -6.21 3.65 23.88
C ASP A 209 -5.98 2.89 25.20
N ALA A 210 -5.35 3.57 26.16
CA ALA A 210 -5.18 3.14 27.54
C ALA A 210 -5.67 4.22 28.52
N THR A 211 -6.55 5.11 28.08
CA THR A 211 -7.05 6.24 28.87
C THR A 211 -8.13 5.83 29.87
N LYS A 212 -8.87 4.73 29.58
CA LYS A 212 -10.09 4.30 30.30
C LYS A 212 -11.20 5.35 30.34
N LEU A 213 -11.19 6.30 29.40
CA LEU A 213 -12.26 7.29 29.27
C LEU A 213 -13.49 6.64 28.65
N GLU A 214 -14.64 6.82 29.28
CA GLU A 214 -15.93 6.35 28.79
C GLU A 214 -16.70 7.49 28.10
N GLY A 215 -17.58 7.15 27.15
CA GLY A 215 -18.35 8.13 26.37
C GLY A 215 -17.65 8.61 25.10
N SER A 216 -18.27 9.60 24.47
CA SER A 216 -17.81 10.24 23.22
C SER A 216 -17.45 11.70 23.46
N TYR A 217 -16.54 12.22 22.64
CA TYR A 217 -15.93 13.52 22.85
C TYR A 217 -15.84 14.37 21.58
N ASP A 218 -15.96 15.68 21.77
CA ASP A 218 -15.70 16.72 20.78
C ASP A 218 -14.43 17.49 21.15
N PHE A 219 -13.59 17.79 20.17
CA PHE A 219 -12.37 18.57 20.37
C PHE A 219 -11.84 19.15 19.06
N ASP A 220 -11.06 20.22 19.19
CA ASP A 220 -10.21 20.72 18.12
C ASP A 220 -8.75 20.33 18.41
N LEU A 221 -7.98 20.09 17.36
CA LEU A 221 -6.55 19.80 17.47
C LEU A 221 -5.77 20.53 16.39
N GLU A 222 -4.68 21.19 16.81
CA GLU A 222 -3.77 21.92 15.93
C GLU A 222 -2.33 21.44 16.10
N TRP A 223 -1.65 21.11 15.00
CA TRP A 223 -0.23 20.73 15.01
C TRP A 223 0.52 21.15 13.75
N THR A 224 1.82 21.32 13.86
CA THR A 224 2.70 21.56 12.71
C THR A 224 2.95 20.23 12.00
N SER A 225 3.00 20.22 10.66
CA SER A 225 3.39 19.00 9.94
C SER A 225 4.84 18.61 10.27
N ARG A 226 5.17 17.31 10.26
CA ARG A 226 6.53 16.85 10.58
C ARG A 226 7.59 17.48 9.70
N GLY A 227 7.30 17.68 8.41
CA GLY A 227 8.21 18.31 7.45
C GLY A 227 8.51 19.79 7.72
N ALA A 228 7.57 20.52 8.32
CA ALA A 228 7.71 21.94 8.62
C ALA A 228 8.21 22.25 10.05
N LEU A 229 8.18 21.26 10.96
CA LEU A 229 8.45 21.49 12.39
C LEU A 229 9.81 22.15 12.65
N ASP A 230 10.87 21.68 12.02
CA ASP A 230 12.22 22.20 12.26
C ASP A 230 12.37 23.64 11.70
N ALA A 231 11.75 23.92 10.56
CA ALA A 231 11.75 25.25 9.94
C ALA A 231 10.96 26.28 10.77
N LYS A 232 9.88 25.84 11.44
CA LYS A 232 9.12 26.70 12.37
C LYS A 232 9.81 26.95 13.70
N GLY A 233 10.72 26.07 14.11
CA GLY A 233 11.39 26.17 15.40
C GLY A 233 10.40 26.34 16.55
N HIS A 234 10.54 27.43 17.31
CA HIS A 234 9.72 27.74 18.48
C HIS A 234 8.22 27.98 18.20
N ASP A 235 7.86 28.35 16.98
CA ASP A 235 6.46 28.54 16.55
C ASP A 235 5.80 27.20 16.13
N GLY A 236 6.59 26.14 16.05
CA GLY A 236 6.14 24.80 15.75
C GLY A 236 5.59 24.08 16.98
N ILE A 237 4.57 23.25 16.79
CA ILE A 237 4.06 22.33 17.82
C ILE A 237 3.95 20.92 17.25
N SER A 238 4.64 19.97 17.89
CA SER A 238 4.60 18.56 17.50
C SER A 238 3.24 17.93 17.82
N ILE A 239 2.90 16.80 17.18
CA ILE A 239 1.67 16.08 17.56
C ILE A 239 1.70 15.64 19.04
N PHE A 240 2.87 15.28 19.58
CA PHE A 240 3.02 14.86 20.98
C PHE A 240 2.71 16.02 21.93
N ASP A 241 3.22 17.21 21.62
CA ASP A 241 2.94 18.43 22.38
C ASP A 241 1.50 18.89 22.20
N ALA A 242 0.92 18.79 21.00
CA ALA A 242 -0.45 19.17 20.73
C ALA A 242 -1.42 18.29 21.54
N VAL A 243 -1.27 16.97 21.50
CA VAL A 243 -2.10 16.02 22.27
C VAL A 243 -1.93 16.27 23.78
N SER A 244 -0.72 16.54 24.25
CA SER A 244 -0.43 16.87 25.65
C SER A 244 -1.04 18.21 26.09
N LYS A 245 -0.79 19.29 25.38
CA LYS A 245 -1.16 20.65 25.80
C LYS A 245 -2.63 20.96 25.52
N GLN A 246 -3.19 20.46 24.42
CA GLN A 246 -4.54 20.80 23.97
C GLN A 246 -5.58 19.79 24.46
N LEU A 247 -5.28 18.48 24.43
CA LEU A 247 -6.22 17.43 24.86
C LEU A 247 -5.97 16.94 26.28
N GLY A 248 -4.80 17.24 26.85
CA GLY A 248 -4.42 16.75 28.18
C GLY A 248 -4.15 15.24 28.24
N LEU A 249 -3.99 14.62 27.07
CA LEU A 249 -3.63 13.21 26.90
C LEU A 249 -2.13 13.07 26.64
N LYS A 250 -1.58 11.89 26.76
CA LYS A 250 -0.15 11.65 26.52
C LYS A 250 0.03 10.51 25.54
N LEU A 251 0.91 10.69 24.57
CA LEU A 251 1.35 9.64 23.66
C LEU A 251 2.77 9.20 24.02
N THR A 252 2.98 7.89 24.18
CA THR A 252 4.30 7.32 24.43
C THR A 252 4.51 6.08 23.58
N LYS A 253 5.67 5.96 22.92
CA LYS A 253 6.02 4.73 22.20
C LYS A 253 6.42 3.66 23.21
N GLN A 254 5.77 2.51 23.17
CA GLN A 254 6.04 1.38 24.05
C GLN A 254 5.96 0.08 23.26
N ASP A 255 6.74 -0.91 23.68
CA ASP A 255 6.62 -2.27 23.19
C ASP A 255 5.50 -2.98 23.96
N ILE A 256 4.42 -3.31 23.26
CA ILE A 256 3.27 -4.00 23.86
C ILE A 256 3.31 -5.47 23.41
N PRO A 257 3.24 -6.44 24.34
CA PRO A 257 3.03 -7.83 24.01
C PRO A 257 1.72 -7.99 23.23
N GLN A 258 1.82 -8.38 21.96
CA GLN A 258 0.67 -8.62 21.10
C GLN A 258 0.79 -10.02 20.51
N GLN A 259 -0.36 -10.69 20.38
CA GLN A 259 -0.44 -11.96 19.68
C GLN A 259 -0.03 -11.74 18.22
N SER A 260 0.97 -12.49 17.80
CA SER A 260 1.66 -12.36 16.53
C SER A 260 1.74 -13.71 15.81
N LEU A 261 2.00 -13.66 14.50
CA LEU A 261 2.27 -14.84 13.70
C LEU A 261 3.71 -14.82 13.20
N ALA A 262 4.49 -15.84 13.57
CA ALA A 262 5.79 -16.08 12.96
C ALA A 262 5.65 -16.95 11.71
N ILE A 263 6.24 -16.50 10.60
CA ILE A 263 6.45 -17.32 9.41
C ILE A 263 7.64 -18.24 9.67
N ILE A 264 7.38 -19.54 9.74
CA ILE A 264 8.39 -20.59 9.91
C ILE A 264 8.99 -20.98 8.55
N SER A 265 8.13 -21.16 7.55
CA SER A 265 8.55 -21.45 6.18
C SER A 265 7.52 -20.98 5.17
N VAL A 266 7.99 -20.59 3.99
CA VAL A 266 7.16 -20.25 2.83
C VAL A 266 8.02 -20.26 1.57
N ASN A 267 7.50 -20.86 0.51
CA ASN A 267 8.14 -20.94 -0.79
C ASN A 267 7.82 -19.69 -1.60
N ARG A 268 8.83 -19.13 -2.29
CA ARG A 268 8.66 -17.92 -3.11
C ARG A 268 7.77 -18.13 -4.33
N LYS A 269 7.86 -19.31 -4.95
CA LYS A 269 7.05 -19.68 -6.12
C LYS A 269 5.91 -20.61 -5.67
N PRO A 270 4.66 -20.34 -6.04
CA PRO A 270 3.58 -21.29 -5.79
C PRO A 270 3.79 -22.56 -6.62
N THR A 271 3.21 -23.68 -6.18
CA THR A 271 3.08 -24.87 -7.03
C THR A 271 2.26 -24.54 -8.27
N SER A 272 2.55 -25.20 -9.39
CA SER A 272 1.87 -24.94 -10.67
C SER A 272 0.36 -25.16 -10.57
N ASN A 273 -0.42 -24.32 -11.26
CA ASN A 273 -1.85 -24.57 -11.44
C ASN A 273 -2.07 -25.86 -12.23
N ALA A 274 -3.17 -26.56 -11.97
CA ALA A 274 -3.62 -27.63 -12.84
C ALA A 274 -3.98 -27.07 -14.23
N SER A 275 -3.85 -27.91 -15.25
CA SER A 275 -4.14 -27.51 -16.63
C SER A 275 -5.61 -27.05 -16.78
N GLY A 276 -5.84 -25.98 -17.54
CA GLY A 276 -7.18 -25.43 -17.80
C GLY A 276 -7.76 -24.52 -16.70
N ILE A 277 -7.12 -24.40 -15.52
CA ILE A 277 -7.62 -23.54 -14.43
C ILE A 277 -7.74 -22.08 -14.87
N ALA A 278 -6.71 -21.52 -15.49
CA ALA A 278 -6.72 -20.11 -15.93
C ALA A 278 -7.88 -19.82 -16.90
N THR A 279 -8.23 -20.78 -17.78
CA THR A 279 -9.38 -20.65 -18.68
C THR A 279 -10.71 -20.82 -17.95
N ALA A 280 -10.79 -21.75 -16.99
CA ALA A 280 -12.00 -21.99 -16.19
C ALA A 280 -12.32 -20.84 -15.23
N LEU A 281 -11.31 -20.07 -14.82
CA LEU A 281 -11.41 -18.91 -13.92
C LEU A 281 -11.24 -17.58 -14.65
N ALA A 282 -11.16 -17.57 -15.98
CA ALA A 282 -11.04 -16.34 -16.75
C ALA A 282 -12.29 -15.46 -16.51
N LEU A 283 -12.07 -14.33 -15.83
CA LEU A 283 -13.09 -13.32 -15.62
C LEU A 283 -13.14 -12.41 -16.85
N PRO A 284 -14.34 -11.96 -17.27
CA PRO A 284 -14.45 -10.94 -18.30
C PRO A 284 -13.65 -9.69 -17.90
N PRO A 285 -12.97 -9.02 -18.84
CA PRO A 285 -12.26 -7.79 -18.54
C PRO A 285 -13.16 -6.77 -17.86
N ALA A 286 -12.67 -6.11 -16.82
CA ALA A 286 -13.45 -5.10 -16.12
C ALA A 286 -13.80 -3.94 -17.08
N ARG A 287 -15.03 -3.44 -17.00
CA ARG A 287 -15.53 -2.29 -17.78
C ARG A 287 -16.38 -1.38 -16.89
N PHE A 288 -16.33 -0.08 -17.15
CA PHE A 288 -17.26 0.85 -16.51
C PHE A 288 -18.70 0.49 -16.92
N GLU A 289 -19.65 0.69 -16.00
CA GLU A 289 -21.07 0.57 -16.34
C GLU A 289 -21.46 1.61 -17.38
N VAL A 290 -20.94 2.84 -17.20
CA VAL A 290 -21.07 3.96 -18.12
C VAL A 290 -19.76 4.74 -18.07
N ALA A 291 -19.22 5.11 -19.22
CA ALA A 291 -18.11 6.05 -19.31
C ALA A 291 -18.47 7.17 -20.29
N THR A 292 -18.04 8.39 -19.97
CA THR A 292 -18.11 9.53 -20.88
C THR A 292 -16.72 10.06 -21.10
N ILE A 293 -16.41 10.45 -22.34
CA ILE A 293 -15.17 11.13 -22.70
C ILE A 293 -15.51 12.45 -23.39
N LYS A 294 -14.91 13.54 -22.93
CA LYS A 294 -15.13 14.88 -23.48
C LYS A 294 -13.82 15.63 -23.55
N LEU A 295 -13.73 16.57 -24.48
CA LEU A 295 -12.62 17.52 -24.46
C LEU A 295 -12.69 18.33 -23.16
N ALA A 296 -11.55 18.49 -22.49
CA ALA A 296 -11.49 19.25 -21.25
C ALA A 296 -11.83 20.73 -21.51
N ASN A 297 -12.47 21.37 -20.54
CA ASN A 297 -12.81 22.79 -20.64
C ASN A 297 -11.51 23.63 -20.65
N PRO A 298 -11.23 24.41 -21.72
CA PRO A 298 -10.01 25.21 -21.82
C PRO A 298 -9.92 26.31 -20.77
N ASP A 299 -11.05 26.76 -20.22
CA ASP A 299 -11.10 27.82 -19.20
C ASP A 299 -10.96 27.26 -17.77
N ALA A 300 -11.02 25.94 -17.59
CA ALA A 300 -10.82 25.29 -16.31
C ALA A 300 -9.35 24.93 -16.09
N LYS A 301 -8.92 24.82 -14.81
CA LYS A 301 -7.61 24.25 -14.51
C LYS A 301 -7.59 22.79 -14.96
N PRO A 302 -6.66 22.38 -15.85
CA PRO A 302 -6.63 21.02 -16.35
C PRO A 302 -6.28 20.06 -15.21
N PHE A 303 -7.10 19.01 -15.05
CA PHE A 303 -6.80 17.91 -14.16
C PHE A 303 -5.97 16.87 -14.92
N ASN A 304 -4.78 16.56 -14.41
CA ASN A 304 -3.92 15.50 -14.93
C ASN A 304 -3.79 14.42 -13.87
N GLY A 305 -4.51 13.32 -14.03
CA GLY A 305 -4.50 12.24 -13.05
C GLY A 305 -5.81 11.47 -13.02
N ILE A 306 -5.99 10.75 -11.93
CA ILE A 306 -7.15 9.89 -11.69
C ILE A 306 -7.59 10.09 -10.24
N LEU A 307 -8.89 10.24 -10.04
CA LEU A 307 -9.49 10.43 -8.72
C LEU A 307 -10.78 9.61 -8.59
N TYR A 308 -10.88 8.83 -7.52
CA TYR A 308 -12.16 8.25 -7.12
C TYR A 308 -13.05 9.32 -6.49
N GLN A 309 -14.28 9.42 -6.98
CA GLN A 309 -15.30 10.36 -6.50
C GLN A 309 -16.44 9.57 -5.86
N GLY A 310 -16.71 9.83 -4.57
CA GLY A 310 -17.80 9.17 -3.84
C GLY A 310 -17.72 7.64 -3.80
N GLY A 311 -16.53 7.05 -4.04
CA GLY A 311 -16.29 5.60 -4.04
C GLY A 311 -16.91 4.81 -5.21
N SER A 312 -17.72 5.44 -6.07
CA SER A 312 -18.50 4.78 -7.13
C SER A 312 -18.32 5.36 -8.53
N THR A 313 -17.63 6.49 -8.64
CA THR A 313 -17.20 7.06 -9.92
C THR A 313 -15.71 7.33 -9.90
N ILE A 314 -15.13 7.42 -11.10
CA ILE A 314 -13.76 7.88 -11.32
C ILE A 314 -13.79 9.06 -12.28
N HIS A 315 -12.99 10.07 -11.96
CA HIS A 315 -12.65 11.14 -12.87
C HIS A 315 -11.18 10.97 -13.25
N ALA A 316 -10.92 10.83 -14.55
CA ALA A 316 -9.59 10.84 -15.11
C ALA A 316 -9.45 12.02 -16.07
N GLY A 317 -8.30 12.69 -16.03
CA GLY A 317 -8.01 13.83 -16.88
C GLY A 317 -6.59 13.78 -17.39
N GLY A 318 -6.39 14.20 -18.63
CA GLY A 318 -5.06 14.33 -19.22
C GLY A 318 -5.02 14.21 -20.73
N THR A 319 -3.83 14.30 -21.30
CA THR A 319 -3.63 14.04 -22.73
C THR A 319 -3.84 12.56 -23.04
N LEU A 320 -4.16 12.21 -24.28
CA LEU A 320 -4.33 10.81 -24.67
C LEU A 320 -3.06 9.98 -24.40
N SER A 321 -1.87 10.56 -24.63
CA SER A 321 -0.59 9.94 -24.27
C SER A 321 -0.45 9.69 -22.76
N PHE A 322 -0.85 10.67 -21.94
CA PHE A 322 -0.79 10.54 -20.48
C PHE A 322 -1.77 9.47 -19.97
N LEU A 323 -3.02 9.52 -20.43
CA LEU A 323 -4.07 8.57 -20.03
C LEU A 323 -3.73 7.15 -20.50
N LEU A 324 -3.19 6.99 -21.72
CA LEU A 324 -2.74 5.70 -22.21
C LEU A 324 -1.58 5.16 -21.37
N ALA A 325 -0.57 5.99 -21.06
CA ALA A 325 0.55 5.59 -20.21
C ALA A 325 0.07 5.11 -18.83
N LEU A 326 -0.82 5.86 -18.17
CA LEU A 326 -1.43 5.42 -16.91
C LEU A 326 -2.18 4.10 -17.08
N SER A 327 -3.01 3.97 -18.12
CA SER A 327 -3.80 2.74 -18.37
C SER A 327 -2.94 1.50 -18.62
N LEU A 328 -1.72 1.69 -19.13
CA LEU A 328 -0.71 0.65 -19.33
C LEU A 328 0.18 0.45 -18.10
N GLN A 329 -0.08 1.18 -17.00
CA GLN A 329 0.73 1.20 -15.78
C GLN A 329 2.20 1.57 -16.07
N ILE A 330 2.39 2.51 -16.99
CA ILE A 330 3.67 3.12 -17.36
C ILE A 330 3.73 4.52 -16.73
N THR A 331 4.85 4.86 -16.08
CA THR A 331 5.02 6.20 -15.52
C THR A 331 4.96 7.26 -16.64
N PRO A 332 4.06 8.27 -16.57
CA PRO A 332 3.78 9.11 -17.73
C PRO A 332 4.97 9.91 -18.28
N ASN A 333 5.98 10.20 -17.46
CA ASN A 333 7.18 10.93 -17.84
C ASN A 333 8.07 10.15 -18.85
N VAL A 334 7.94 8.82 -18.95
CA VAL A 334 8.69 7.99 -19.91
C VAL A 334 7.83 7.52 -21.10
N ALA A 335 6.58 8.00 -21.18
CA ALA A 335 5.63 7.58 -22.21
C ALA A 335 6.15 7.84 -23.62
N ALA A 336 6.92 8.91 -23.83
CA ALA A 336 7.46 9.27 -25.13
C ALA A 336 8.44 8.23 -25.70
N ASP A 337 9.17 7.50 -24.84
CA ASP A 337 10.10 6.45 -25.27
C ASP A 337 9.47 5.07 -25.31
N THR A 338 8.38 4.86 -24.56
CA THR A 338 7.79 3.54 -24.32
C THR A 338 6.47 3.32 -25.05
N ILE A 339 5.86 4.39 -25.56
CA ILE A 339 4.63 4.36 -26.36
C ILE A 339 4.90 5.03 -27.71
N ILE A 340 4.98 4.22 -28.76
CA ILE A 340 5.37 4.64 -30.11
C ILE A 340 4.14 4.71 -31.02
N GLY A 341 4.11 5.65 -31.96
CA GLY A 341 3.07 5.71 -33.00
C GLY A 341 1.87 6.61 -32.68
N LEU A 342 1.87 7.30 -31.54
CA LEU A 342 0.83 8.28 -31.21
C LEU A 342 0.91 9.55 -32.10
N PRO A 343 -0.23 10.11 -32.55
CA PRO A 343 -0.26 11.37 -33.29
C PRO A 343 0.07 12.56 -32.38
N LYS A 344 0.50 13.70 -32.96
CA LYS A 344 0.83 14.92 -32.20
C LYS A 344 -0.35 15.46 -31.39
N SER A 345 -1.58 15.24 -31.84
CA SER A 345 -2.79 15.63 -31.09
C SER A 345 -2.92 14.87 -29.77
N ALA A 346 -2.36 13.65 -29.67
CA ALA A 346 -2.42 12.83 -28.46
C ALA A 346 -1.61 13.41 -27.29
N THR A 347 -0.67 14.33 -27.54
CA THR A 347 0.14 14.99 -26.50
C THR A 347 -0.29 16.43 -26.20
N THR A 348 -1.31 16.94 -26.90
CA THR A 348 -1.72 18.36 -26.80
C THR A 348 -3.19 18.51 -26.40
N ARG A 349 -4.10 17.66 -26.90
CA ARG A 349 -5.51 17.69 -26.50
C ARG A 349 -5.68 17.00 -25.15
N VAL A 350 -6.37 17.67 -24.22
CA VAL A 350 -6.68 17.15 -22.89
C VAL A 350 -8.12 16.65 -22.88
N TRP A 351 -8.32 15.45 -22.35
CA TRP A 351 -9.61 14.78 -22.24
C TRP A 351 -10.02 14.66 -20.78
N ASP A 352 -11.30 14.82 -20.52
CA ASP A 352 -11.97 14.49 -19.26
C ASP A 352 -12.78 13.21 -19.46
N ILE A 353 -12.48 12.20 -18.63
CA ILE A 353 -13.18 10.92 -18.60
C ILE A 353 -13.86 10.78 -17.26
N VAL A 354 -15.17 10.52 -17.28
CA VAL A 354 -15.94 10.16 -16.09
C VAL A 354 -16.50 8.76 -16.28
N GLY A 355 -16.08 7.84 -15.43
CA GLY A 355 -16.50 6.44 -15.44
C GLY A 355 -17.30 6.08 -14.19
N LYS A 356 -18.46 5.46 -14.36
CA LYS A 356 -19.24 4.84 -13.28
C LYS A 356 -18.78 3.40 -13.08
N MET A 357 -18.42 3.07 -11.85
CA MET A 357 -18.02 1.71 -11.50
C MET A 357 -19.19 0.73 -11.69
N PRO A 358 -18.93 -0.49 -12.17
CA PRO A 358 -19.96 -1.52 -12.22
C PRO A 358 -20.40 -1.95 -10.82
N THR A 359 -21.53 -2.64 -10.74
CA THR A 359 -22.04 -3.23 -9.49
C THR A 359 -21.61 -4.68 -9.30
N THR A 360 -20.96 -5.28 -10.30
CA THR A 360 -20.55 -6.70 -10.31
C THR A 360 -19.18 -6.88 -10.97
N GLY A 361 -18.51 -7.99 -10.67
CA GLY A 361 -17.18 -8.31 -11.22
C GLY A 361 -16.04 -7.60 -10.49
N GLU A 362 -14.83 -7.69 -11.04
CA GLU A 362 -13.61 -7.16 -10.39
C GLU A 362 -13.59 -5.64 -10.25
N GLY A 363 -14.24 -4.93 -11.19
CA GLY A 363 -14.38 -3.47 -11.13
C GLY A 363 -15.45 -2.99 -10.14
N ALA A 364 -16.14 -3.89 -9.43
CA ALA A 364 -17.26 -3.51 -8.60
C ALA A 364 -16.84 -2.71 -7.37
N VAL A 365 -17.69 -1.76 -6.99
CA VAL A 365 -17.57 -1.09 -5.70
C VAL A 365 -17.89 -2.07 -4.58
N ASN A 366 -17.02 -2.13 -3.59
CA ASN A 366 -17.22 -2.96 -2.41
C ASN A 366 -17.68 -2.12 -1.22
N THR A 367 -18.29 -2.76 -0.22
CA THR A 367 -18.63 -2.10 1.05
C THR A 367 -17.91 -2.79 2.19
N VAL A 368 -17.09 -2.04 2.92
CA VAL A 368 -16.38 -2.53 4.11
C VAL A 368 -16.74 -1.63 5.27
N ASN A 369 -17.32 -2.19 6.33
CA ASN A 369 -17.78 -1.45 7.51
C ASN A 369 -18.71 -0.28 7.18
N GLY A 370 -19.59 -0.45 6.18
CA GLY A 370 -20.53 0.59 5.73
C GLY A 370 -19.91 1.68 4.84
N GLN A 371 -18.60 1.61 4.53
CA GLN A 371 -17.95 2.53 3.61
C GLN A 371 -17.72 1.90 2.24
N LEU A 372 -18.01 2.68 1.18
CA LEU A 372 -17.70 2.29 -0.19
C LEU A 372 -16.18 2.26 -0.40
N ARG A 373 -15.70 1.14 -0.92
CA ARG A 373 -14.31 0.89 -1.31
C ARG A 373 -14.28 0.72 -2.83
N PRO A 374 -13.63 1.62 -3.57
CA PRO A 374 -13.48 1.45 -5.00
C PRO A 374 -12.63 0.20 -5.32
N PRO A 375 -12.66 -0.29 -6.57
CA PRO A 375 -11.74 -1.32 -7.02
C PRO A 375 -10.27 -0.81 -6.98
N PRO A 376 -9.29 -1.69 -7.18
CA PRO A 376 -7.88 -1.31 -7.26
C PRO A 376 -7.64 -0.31 -8.36
N LEU A 377 -6.64 0.54 -8.16
CA LEU A 377 -6.19 1.42 -9.25
C LEU A 377 -5.80 0.60 -10.48
N SER A 378 -5.13 -0.55 -10.33
CA SER A 378 -4.77 -1.43 -11.46
C SER A 378 -6.00 -1.89 -12.28
N VAL A 379 -7.10 -2.27 -11.61
CA VAL A 379 -8.36 -2.66 -12.27
C VAL A 379 -9.06 -1.44 -12.91
N ALA A 380 -9.10 -0.30 -12.22
CA ALA A 380 -9.69 0.91 -12.78
C ALA A 380 -8.90 1.42 -14.01
N LEU A 381 -7.58 1.26 -14.01
CA LEU A 381 -6.71 1.55 -15.15
C LEU A 381 -6.96 0.59 -16.33
N GLU A 382 -7.27 -0.68 -16.06
CA GLU A 382 -7.70 -1.63 -17.08
C GLU A 382 -9.06 -1.24 -17.69
N MET A 383 -10.02 -0.84 -16.87
CA MET A 383 -11.33 -0.33 -17.33
C MET A 383 -11.14 0.92 -18.20
N MET A 384 -10.27 1.84 -17.77
CA MET A 384 -9.91 3.03 -18.53
C MET A 384 -9.21 2.67 -19.84
N ARG A 385 -8.32 1.67 -19.84
CA ARG A 385 -7.71 1.15 -21.07
C ARG A 385 -8.78 0.68 -22.05
N GLY A 386 -9.79 -0.05 -21.57
CA GLY A 386 -10.95 -0.46 -22.37
C GLY A 386 -11.65 0.73 -23.02
N VAL A 387 -11.95 1.79 -22.25
CA VAL A 387 -12.55 3.02 -22.79
C VAL A 387 -11.67 3.65 -23.86
N LEU A 388 -10.36 3.78 -23.63
CA LEU A 388 -9.45 4.37 -24.61
C LEU A 388 -9.36 3.53 -25.90
N MET A 389 -9.33 2.21 -25.77
CA MET A 389 -9.31 1.27 -26.90
C MET A 389 -10.59 1.34 -27.71
N ASP A 390 -11.74 1.31 -27.05
CA ASP A 390 -13.04 1.28 -27.73
C ASP A 390 -13.38 2.65 -28.33
N GLN A 391 -13.16 3.74 -27.58
CA GLN A 391 -13.58 5.08 -27.99
C GLN A 391 -12.65 5.69 -29.04
N PHE A 392 -11.35 5.42 -29.03
CA PHE A 392 -10.44 5.92 -30.07
C PHE A 392 -10.11 4.88 -31.14
N GLU A 393 -10.87 3.78 -31.19
CA GLU A 393 -10.61 2.61 -32.05
C GLU A 393 -9.15 2.13 -31.97
N MET A 394 -8.52 2.29 -30.80
CA MET A 394 -7.07 2.15 -30.66
C MET A 394 -6.65 0.68 -30.72
N LYS A 395 -5.64 0.42 -31.56
CA LYS A 395 -4.99 -0.89 -31.68
C LYS A 395 -3.53 -0.78 -31.29
N THR A 396 -3.07 -1.71 -30.47
CA THR A 396 -1.68 -1.74 -30.02
C THR A 396 -1.10 -3.14 -30.07
N HIS A 397 0.23 -3.21 -30.21
CA HIS A 397 1.02 -4.41 -29.97
C HIS A 397 2.27 -4.07 -29.18
N VAL A 398 2.96 -5.10 -28.68
CA VAL A 398 4.25 -4.95 -28.01
C VAL A 398 5.34 -5.41 -28.96
N GLU A 399 6.36 -4.58 -29.15
CA GLU A 399 7.59 -4.95 -29.85
C GLU A 399 8.81 -4.60 -29.01
N THR A 400 9.95 -5.18 -29.35
CA THR A 400 11.22 -4.90 -28.70
C THR A 400 11.98 -3.87 -29.51
N ARG A 401 12.34 -2.74 -28.89
CA ARG A 401 12.98 -1.61 -29.58
C ARG A 401 14.12 -1.01 -28.77
N GLU A 402 15.13 -0.51 -29.48
CA GLU A 402 16.20 0.28 -28.86
C GLU A 402 15.68 1.70 -28.57
N VAL A 403 15.71 2.10 -27.29
CA VAL A 403 15.23 3.42 -26.82
C VAL A 403 16.28 4.08 -25.93
N PRO A 404 16.28 5.42 -25.79
CA PRO A 404 17.11 6.10 -24.81
C PRO A 404 16.66 5.72 -23.39
N VAL A 405 17.64 5.54 -22.49
CA VAL A 405 17.41 5.17 -21.08
C VAL A 405 18.43 5.88 -20.18
N TYR A 406 18.16 5.93 -18.88
CA TYR A 406 19.17 6.12 -17.85
C TYR A 406 19.66 4.76 -17.36
N LEU A 407 20.96 4.50 -17.49
CA LEU A 407 21.64 3.35 -16.91
C LEU A 407 22.06 3.69 -15.49
N LEU A 408 21.55 2.94 -14.51
CA LEU A 408 22.05 2.96 -13.14
C LEU A 408 23.30 2.08 -13.09
N SER A 409 24.48 2.69 -12.99
CA SER A 409 25.77 1.97 -13.05
C SER A 409 26.59 2.20 -11.78
N ALA A 410 27.44 1.24 -11.41
CA ALA A 410 28.39 1.43 -10.31
C ALA A 410 29.56 2.37 -10.71
N ILE A 411 30.05 3.20 -9.78
CA ILE A 411 31.22 4.09 -9.98
C ILE A 411 32.43 3.60 -9.16
N GLY A 412 32.67 2.28 -9.18
CA GLY A 412 33.70 1.64 -8.34
C GLY A 412 33.09 1.01 -7.09
N LYS A 413 33.66 1.27 -5.91
CA LYS A 413 33.15 0.68 -4.66
C LYS A 413 31.87 1.39 -4.24
N SER A 414 30.75 0.66 -4.25
CA SER A 414 29.45 1.16 -3.79
C SER A 414 29.50 1.59 -2.32
N LYS A 415 28.70 2.60 -1.96
CA LYS A 415 28.47 3.03 -0.56
C LYS A 415 27.30 2.29 0.10
N LEU A 416 26.68 1.38 -0.65
CA LEU A 416 25.61 0.51 -0.22
C LEU A 416 26.09 -0.49 0.84
N THR A 417 25.23 -0.80 1.81
CA THR A 417 25.46 -1.87 2.79
C THR A 417 24.74 -3.12 2.32
N LYS A 418 25.40 -4.28 2.29
CA LYS A 418 24.74 -5.54 1.91
C LYS A 418 23.69 -5.88 2.98
N ALA A 419 22.46 -6.15 2.56
CA ALA A 419 21.39 -6.49 3.48
C ALA A 419 21.44 -7.96 3.90
N ASP A 420 20.86 -8.25 5.06
CA ASP A 420 20.56 -9.62 5.47
C ASP A 420 19.36 -10.17 4.68
N GLU A 421 19.40 -11.41 4.21
CA GLU A 421 18.33 -12.00 3.38
C GLU A 421 16.98 -12.12 4.12
N SER A 422 17.00 -12.23 5.46
CA SER A 422 15.81 -12.29 6.30
C SER A 422 15.17 -10.92 6.53
N GLN A 423 15.89 -9.84 6.25
CA GLN A 423 15.39 -8.48 6.41
C GLN A 423 14.29 -8.19 5.40
N ARG A 424 13.21 -7.52 5.82
CA ARG A 424 12.12 -7.18 4.90
C ARG A 424 12.56 -6.15 3.86
N VAL A 425 12.16 -6.41 2.62
CA VAL A 425 12.38 -5.52 1.49
C VAL A 425 11.43 -4.33 1.62
N GLY A 426 11.96 -3.12 1.57
CA GLY A 426 11.10 -1.94 1.53
C GLY A 426 11.87 -0.63 1.63
N CYS A 427 11.30 0.40 1.00
CA CYS A 427 11.75 1.78 1.09
C CYS A 427 10.67 2.62 1.77
N ARG A 428 11.04 3.36 2.81
CA ARG A 428 10.10 4.21 3.55
C ARG A 428 10.68 5.60 3.80
N PRO A 429 9.85 6.65 3.78
CA PRO A 429 10.29 7.97 4.22
C PRO A 429 10.83 7.90 5.65
N ASN A 430 12.01 8.46 5.85
CA ASN A 430 12.64 8.60 7.16
C ASN A 430 12.89 10.08 7.45
N PRO A 431 11.90 10.78 8.05
CA PRO A 431 12.03 12.21 8.34
C PRO A 431 13.11 12.53 9.37
N ASN A 432 13.59 11.53 10.12
CA ASN A 432 14.55 11.68 11.22
C ASN A 432 15.98 11.30 10.81
N ALA A 433 16.19 10.77 9.60
CA ALA A 433 17.52 10.45 9.11
C ALA A 433 18.37 11.73 8.94
N PRO A 434 19.70 11.66 9.10
CA PRO A 434 20.59 12.76 8.73
C PRO A 434 20.36 13.16 7.27
N LYS A 435 20.13 14.45 7.03
CA LYS A 435 19.80 14.97 5.69
C LYS A 435 20.93 15.88 5.20
N PRO A 436 21.31 15.82 3.93
CA PRO A 436 22.08 16.88 3.30
C PRO A 436 21.33 18.22 3.39
N PRO A 437 22.04 19.36 3.33
CA PRO A 437 21.40 20.66 3.19
C PRO A 437 20.37 20.68 2.05
N GLY A 438 19.25 21.37 2.23
CA GLY A 438 18.19 21.50 1.22
C GLY A 438 17.38 20.23 0.93
N VAL A 439 17.70 19.08 1.52
CA VAL A 439 16.91 17.84 1.40
C VAL A 439 15.91 17.77 2.55
N VAL A 440 14.62 17.73 2.21
CA VAL A 440 13.53 17.74 3.21
C VAL A 440 13.15 16.34 3.69
N MET A 441 13.35 15.32 2.85
CA MET A 441 12.97 13.94 3.11
C MET A 441 14.05 12.99 2.63
N MET A 442 14.45 12.07 3.51
CA MET A 442 15.26 10.92 3.15
C MET A 442 14.35 9.71 2.99
N VAL A 443 14.75 8.78 2.14
CA VAL A 443 14.13 7.47 2.01
C VAL A 443 15.12 6.44 2.53
N GLU A 444 14.72 5.69 3.55
CA GLU A 444 15.45 4.54 4.04
C GLU A 444 14.98 3.30 3.28
N CYS A 445 15.89 2.68 2.56
CA CYS A 445 15.68 1.44 1.83
C CYS A 445 16.41 0.29 2.52
N LYS A 446 15.68 -0.81 2.70
CA LYS A 446 16.13 -2.03 3.34
C LYS A 446 15.98 -3.22 2.38
N ASN A 447 16.98 -4.09 2.34
CA ASN A 447 17.04 -5.28 1.49
C ASN A 447 16.56 -5.04 0.04
N THR A 448 16.90 -3.88 -0.54
CA THR A 448 16.38 -3.44 -1.84
C THR A 448 17.35 -3.79 -2.95
N SER A 449 16.86 -4.43 -4.01
CA SER A 449 17.66 -4.75 -5.21
C SER A 449 17.91 -3.51 -6.08
N MET A 450 18.91 -3.55 -6.96
CA MET A 450 19.19 -2.42 -7.86
C MET A 450 18.09 -2.21 -8.91
N GLY A 451 17.40 -3.28 -9.33
CA GLY A 451 16.17 -3.17 -10.12
C GLY A 451 15.03 -2.44 -9.40
N GLU A 452 14.83 -2.70 -8.10
CA GLU A 452 13.84 -1.97 -7.30
C GLU A 452 14.26 -0.51 -7.06
N LEU A 453 15.55 -0.24 -6.86
CA LEU A 453 16.06 1.13 -6.80
C LEU A 453 15.81 1.87 -8.12
N ALA A 454 16.03 1.24 -9.27
CA ALA A 454 15.72 1.85 -10.57
C ALA A 454 14.23 2.21 -10.69
N GLN A 455 13.31 1.34 -10.25
CA GLN A 455 11.87 1.63 -10.20
C GLN A 455 11.53 2.77 -9.22
N LEU A 456 12.15 2.77 -8.03
CA LEU A 456 11.98 3.83 -7.04
C LEU A 456 12.39 5.20 -7.61
N LEU A 457 13.57 5.27 -8.24
CA LEU A 457 14.08 6.49 -8.87
C LEU A 457 13.15 6.94 -10.00
N GLN A 458 12.71 6.00 -10.85
CA GLN A 458 11.79 6.30 -11.95
C GLN A 458 10.49 6.95 -11.47
N GLN A 459 9.94 6.47 -10.36
CA GLN A 459 8.67 6.94 -9.81
C GLN A 459 8.82 8.24 -9.03
N GLN A 460 9.83 8.32 -8.14
CA GLN A 460 9.96 9.45 -7.21
C GLN A 460 10.76 10.63 -7.78
N ALA A 461 11.68 10.39 -8.73
CA ALA A 461 12.46 11.42 -9.39
C ALA A 461 11.98 11.70 -10.82
N ASN A 462 10.68 11.46 -11.09
CA ASN A 462 10.08 11.58 -12.42
C ASN A 462 10.29 12.93 -13.11
N ALA A 463 10.41 14.03 -12.35
CA ALA A 463 10.69 15.36 -12.89
C ALA A 463 12.14 15.53 -13.39
N TYR A 464 13.07 14.72 -12.88
CA TYR A 464 14.46 14.67 -13.33
C TYR A 464 14.70 13.64 -14.42
N LEU A 465 14.03 12.49 -14.33
CA LEU A 465 14.30 11.32 -15.15
C LEU A 465 13.24 11.17 -16.24
N ASP A 466 13.51 11.74 -17.41
CA ASP A 466 12.63 11.75 -18.59
C ASP A 466 12.70 10.47 -19.46
N HIS A 467 13.57 9.53 -19.12
CA HIS A 467 13.75 8.26 -19.82
C HIS A 467 13.69 7.09 -18.83
N PRO A 468 13.37 5.85 -19.28
CA PRO A 468 13.37 4.67 -18.43
C PRO A 468 14.69 4.48 -17.67
N VAL A 469 14.62 4.15 -16.38
CA VAL A 469 15.80 3.79 -15.57
C VAL A 469 16.00 2.27 -15.62
N ILE A 470 17.20 1.83 -16.02
CA ILE A 470 17.58 0.42 -16.13
C ILE A 470 18.77 0.14 -15.21
N ASP A 471 18.67 -0.92 -14.43
CA ASP A 471 19.79 -1.44 -13.64
C ASP A 471 20.90 -1.96 -14.58
N ASP A 472 22.07 -1.35 -14.48
CA ASP A 472 23.30 -1.69 -15.20
C ASP A 472 24.48 -1.79 -14.21
N THR A 473 24.17 -2.03 -12.93
CA THR A 473 25.16 -2.01 -11.85
C THR A 473 25.96 -3.30 -11.76
N GLY A 474 25.33 -4.43 -12.14
CA GLY A 474 25.83 -5.78 -11.88
C GLY A 474 25.80 -6.19 -10.39
N LEU A 475 25.16 -5.40 -9.51
CA LEU A 475 25.09 -5.68 -8.08
C LEU A 475 23.89 -6.59 -7.77
N GLU A 476 24.18 -7.85 -7.48
CA GLU A 476 23.15 -8.83 -7.11
C GLU A 476 22.73 -8.70 -5.63
N GLY A 477 21.58 -9.29 -5.28
CA GLY A 477 21.02 -9.32 -3.93
C GLY A 477 20.44 -7.98 -3.46
N GLY A 478 20.03 -7.93 -2.19
CA GLY A 478 19.46 -6.73 -1.59
C GLY A 478 20.49 -5.88 -0.83
N TRP A 479 20.20 -4.59 -0.79
CA TRP A 479 21.07 -3.56 -0.23
C TRP A 479 20.29 -2.60 0.67
N ASP A 480 20.97 -2.17 1.72
CA ASP A 480 20.54 -1.17 2.68
C ASP A 480 21.20 0.17 2.35
N PHE A 481 20.39 1.22 2.23
CA PHE A 481 20.86 2.56 1.94
C PHE A 481 19.86 3.65 2.36
N LEU A 482 20.39 4.86 2.50
CA LEU A 482 19.61 6.09 2.62
C LEU A 482 19.83 6.91 1.36
N VAL A 483 18.76 7.43 0.77
CA VAL A 483 18.84 8.34 -0.37
C VAL A 483 17.84 9.47 -0.23
N GLY A 484 18.23 10.68 -0.57
CA GLY A 484 17.30 11.82 -0.62
C GLY A 484 17.78 12.91 -1.57
N TRP A 485 16.83 13.60 -2.19
CA TRP A 485 17.13 14.71 -3.09
C TRP A 485 16.11 15.84 -2.91
N THR A 486 16.51 17.03 -3.35
CA THR A 486 15.61 18.18 -3.43
C THR A 486 14.75 18.04 -4.69
N SER A 487 13.50 18.49 -4.66
CA SER A 487 12.66 18.45 -5.88
C SER A 487 13.22 19.39 -6.96
N LYS A 488 13.01 19.04 -8.24
CA LYS A 488 13.51 19.85 -9.37
C LYS A 488 13.00 21.29 -9.32
N ALA A 489 11.70 21.45 -9.10
CA ALA A 489 11.07 22.76 -8.98
C ALA A 489 11.66 23.60 -7.82
N GLN A 490 12.03 22.97 -6.71
CA GLN A 490 12.64 23.68 -5.58
C GLN A 490 14.12 24.03 -5.84
N LEU A 491 14.88 23.18 -6.52
CA LEU A 491 16.25 23.51 -6.92
C LEU A 491 16.31 24.65 -7.94
N GLU A 492 15.33 24.70 -8.85
CA GLU A 492 15.26 25.70 -9.92
C GLU A 492 14.52 26.98 -9.49
N ALA A 493 13.92 27.00 -8.29
CA ALA A 493 13.18 28.15 -7.79
C ALA A 493 14.12 29.35 -7.56
N PRO A 494 13.71 30.58 -7.95
CA PRO A 494 14.45 31.79 -7.61
C PRO A 494 14.56 31.94 -6.10
N LEU A 495 15.77 32.14 -5.60
CA LEU A 495 16.01 32.36 -4.18
C LEU A 495 15.97 33.87 -3.87
N PRO A 496 15.32 34.28 -2.76
CA PRO A 496 15.38 35.67 -2.33
C PRO A 496 16.83 36.05 -2.01
N PRO A 497 17.26 37.30 -2.28
CA PRO A 497 18.60 37.75 -1.91
C PRO A 497 18.82 37.60 -0.40
N THR A 498 20.06 37.35 0.01
CA THR A 498 20.42 37.30 1.44
C THR A 498 20.14 38.64 2.10
N ALA A 499 20.12 38.68 3.44
CA ALA A 499 19.96 39.93 4.19
C ALA A 499 20.99 41.03 3.82
N ASN A 500 22.10 40.63 3.19
CA ASN A 500 23.19 41.50 2.72
C ASN A 500 23.09 41.85 1.22
N GLY A 501 22.01 41.47 0.53
CA GLY A 501 21.80 41.73 -0.90
C GLY A 501 22.59 40.80 -1.83
N GLU A 502 23.20 39.73 -1.32
CA GLU A 502 23.93 38.76 -2.15
C GLU A 502 22.98 37.74 -2.78
N PRO A 503 23.31 37.17 -3.95
CA PRO A 503 22.58 36.05 -4.53
C PRO A 503 22.59 34.86 -3.55
N SER A 504 21.41 34.41 -3.15
CA SER A 504 21.30 33.18 -2.37
C SER A 504 21.69 31.98 -3.22
N VAL A 505 22.53 31.10 -2.68
CA VAL A 505 22.90 29.83 -3.31
C VAL A 505 21.99 28.73 -2.78
N GLY A 506 21.40 27.94 -3.69
CA GLY A 506 20.58 26.80 -3.32
C GLY A 506 21.44 25.71 -2.69
N ASN A 507 21.07 25.27 -1.49
CA ASN A 507 21.85 24.27 -0.76
C ASN A 507 21.40 22.83 -1.03
N GLY A 508 20.43 22.60 -1.91
CA GLY A 508 19.90 21.27 -2.21
C GLY A 508 20.78 20.47 -3.17
N ILE A 509 20.46 19.18 -3.33
CA ILE A 509 21.13 18.27 -4.27
C ILE A 509 20.13 17.64 -5.24
N SER A 510 20.57 17.41 -6.48
CA SER A 510 19.77 16.72 -7.49
C SER A 510 19.72 15.21 -7.23
N VAL A 511 18.80 14.49 -7.90
CA VAL A 511 18.80 13.01 -7.86
C VAL A 511 20.12 12.42 -8.40
N PHE A 512 20.73 13.05 -9.41
CA PHE A 512 22.02 12.61 -9.97
C PHE A 512 23.12 12.72 -8.92
N ASP A 513 23.20 13.85 -8.23
CA ASP A 513 24.13 14.08 -7.12
C ASP A 513 23.89 13.11 -5.96
N ALA A 514 22.64 12.87 -5.59
CA ALA A 514 22.29 11.97 -4.49
C ALA A 514 22.71 10.53 -4.80
N VAL A 515 22.37 10.01 -5.98
CA VAL A 515 22.75 8.66 -6.41
C VAL A 515 24.28 8.50 -6.45
N GLU A 516 25.02 9.52 -6.89
CA GLU A 516 26.48 9.52 -6.92
C GLU A 516 27.11 9.65 -5.54
N LYS A 517 26.78 10.71 -4.82
CA LYS A 517 27.46 11.05 -3.56
C LYS A 517 27.01 10.18 -2.40
N GLU A 518 25.76 9.72 -2.38
CA GLU A 518 25.22 8.93 -1.26
C GLU A 518 25.35 7.43 -1.51
N LEU A 519 25.13 6.96 -2.75
CA LEU A 519 25.11 5.53 -3.07
C LEU A 519 26.40 5.02 -3.74
N GLY A 520 27.20 5.91 -4.33
CA GLY A 520 28.37 5.52 -5.13
C GLY A 520 27.98 4.88 -6.48
N LEU A 521 26.80 5.22 -6.98
CA LEU A 521 26.27 4.79 -8.28
C LEU A 521 26.09 6.02 -9.18
N LYS A 522 25.91 5.86 -10.49
CA LYS A 522 25.59 6.97 -11.39
C LYS A 522 24.40 6.64 -12.26
N LEU A 523 23.70 7.69 -12.69
CA LEU A 523 22.73 7.63 -13.78
C LEU A 523 23.38 8.17 -15.05
N VAL A 524 23.51 7.34 -16.08
CA VAL A 524 24.14 7.70 -17.36
C VAL A 524 23.15 7.53 -18.49
N LYS A 525 23.01 8.54 -19.35
CA LYS A 525 22.22 8.39 -20.58
C LYS A 525 22.86 7.33 -21.48
N GLY A 526 22.06 6.38 -21.92
CA GLY A 526 22.47 5.33 -22.83
C GLY A 526 21.30 4.86 -23.67
N LYS A 527 21.47 3.71 -24.31
CA LYS A 527 20.41 3.03 -25.03
C LYS A 527 20.29 1.59 -24.59
N ARG A 528 19.06 1.09 -24.52
CA ARG A 528 18.77 -0.31 -24.24
C ARG A 528 17.60 -0.77 -25.09
N THR A 529 17.64 -2.06 -25.40
CA THR A 529 16.57 -2.75 -26.09
C THR A 529 15.55 -3.21 -25.04
N ILE A 530 14.37 -2.60 -25.05
CA ILE A 530 13.29 -2.91 -24.09
C ILE A 530 11.96 -3.14 -24.84
N PRO A 531 10.99 -3.84 -24.23
CA PRO A 531 9.63 -3.90 -24.75
C PRO A 531 8.98 -2.50 -24.74
N VAL A 532 8.36 -2.12 -25.85
CA VAL A 532 7.58 -0.89 -26.00
C VAL A 532 6.18 -1.22 -26.51
N THR A 533 5.21 -0.35 -26.22
CA THR A 533 3.87 -0.44 -26.80
C THR A 533 3.84 0.38 -28.08
N VAL A 534 3.52 -0.26 -29.20
CA VAL A 534 3.31 0.42 -30.49
C VAL A 534 1.81 0.59 -30.69
N VAL A 535 1.40 1.82 -31.01
CA VAL A 535 0.04 2.16 -31.42
C VAL A 535 -0.02 2.02 -32.94
N ASP A 536 -0.66 0.95 -33.39
CA ASP A 536 -0.84 0.64 -34.82
C ASP A 536 -1.89 1.55 -35.46
N HIS A 537 -2.89 1.92 -34.68
CA HIS A 537 -3.99 2.76 -35.09
C HIS A 537 -4.62 3.45 -33.88
N VAL A 538 -5.02 4.71 -34.07
CA VAL A 538 -5.77 5.50 -33.10
C VAL A 538 -6.45 6.63 -33.85
N ASP A 539 -7.73 6.83 -33.59
CA ASP A 539 -8.47 7.98 -34.11
C ASP A 539 -8.18 9.22 -33.26
N GLU A 540 -8.20 10.40 -33.89
CA GLU A 540 -7.94 11.65 -33.19
C GLU A 540 -9.14 12.18 -32.38
N THR A 541 -10.30 11.59 -32.61
CA THR A 541 -11.58 11.95 -31.98
C THR A 541 -12.28 10.67 -31.54
N PRO A 542 -12.85 10.64 -30.32
CA PRO A 542 -13.54 9.45 -29.86
C PRO A 542 -14.85 9.24 -30.63
N VAL A 543 -15.29 7.99 -30.74
CA VAL A 543 -16.61 7.62 -31.25
C VAL A 543 -17.70 8.29 -30.39
N GLN A 544 -18.73 8.84 -31.02
CA GLN A 544 -19.81 9.59 -30.33
C GLN A 544 -20.74 8.71 -29.50
#